data_AF-A0A2N3NLD7-F1
#
_entry.id   AF-A0A2N3NLD7-F1
#
_cell.length_a   1.000
_cell.length_b   1.000
_cell.length_c   1.000
_cell.angle_alpha   90.00
_cell.angle_beta   90.00
_cell.angle_gamma   90.00
#
_symmetry.space_group_name_H-M   'P 1'
#
loop_
_entity.id
_entity.type
_entity.pdbx_description
1 polymer ?
#
loop_
_entity_poly.entity_id
_entity_poly.type
_entity_poly.pdbx_seq_one_letter_code
_entity_poly.pdbx_strand_id
1 'polypeptide(L)'
;MDYRRRCCSPSVSNENIYATAFACDHTVPCLGYVFSSVAQKLKPEYSSLPGHELKALREAGIEITVPQSTPFLAFLGDTTAETLAAEPDWLREEIPVVITECSFLYPEHRSQAIKTKHTSWSDLEKIIRKWPKTTFVLMHFSLRYKDKEVRQFFKEMIDPPKNIVIWVDGLDGEDDDDCD
;
A
#
# COMPACT_ATOMS: atom_id res chain seq x y z
N MET A 1 -50.34 -8.57 -14.02
CA MET A 1 -48.98 -8.35 -14.54
C MET A 1 -48.01 -8.75 -13.44
N ASP A 2 -47.37 -9.90 -13.65
CA ASP A 2 -46.41 -10.52 -12.74
C ASP A 2 -45.05 -9.83 -12.91
N TYR A 3 -44.53 -9.19 -11.85
CA TYR A 3 -43.20 -8.56 -11.85
C TYR A 3 -42.32 -9.28 -10.82
N ARG A 4 -41.97 -10.53 -11.12
CA ARG A 4 -40.84 -11.22 -10.49
C ARG A 4 -39.56 -10.43 -10.79
N ARG A 5 -39.19 -9.52 -9.88
CA ARG A 5 -37.79 -9.08 -9.78
C ARG A 5 -36.98 -10.32 -9.40
N ARG A 6 -36.09 -10.73 -10.30
CA ARG A 6 -35.00 -11.63 -9.96
C ARG A 6 -34.23 -10.98 -8.81
N CYS A 7 -34.33 -11.56 -7.62
CA CYS A 7 -33.31 -11.36 -6.62
C CYS A 7 -32.01 -11.88 -7.24
N CYS A 8 -31.14 -10.96 -7.68
CA CYS A 8 -29.74 -11.30 -7.78
C CYS A 8 -29.32 -11.68 -6.37
N SER A 9 -29.02 -12.96 -6.19
CA SER A 9 -28.35 -13.51 -5.02
C SER A 9 -27.14 -12.65 -4.66
N PRO A 10 -26.89 -12.35 -3.38
CA PRO A 10 -25.69 -11.63 -2.98
C PRO A 10 -24.48 -12.51 -3.33
N SER A 11 -23.63 -12.07 -4.26
CA SER A 11 -22.33 -12.68 -4.48
C SER A 11 -21.44 -12.28 -3.30
N VAL A 12 -21.42 -13.10 -2.25
CA VAL A 12 -20.42 -13.01 -1.21
C VAL A 12 -19.12 -13.57 -1.79
N SER A 13 -18.27 -12.71 -2.35
CA SER A 13 -16.87 -13.07 -2.58
C SER A 13 -16.16 -13.01 -1.22
N ASN A 14 -16.10 -14.14 -0.52
CA ASN A 14 -15.17 -14.31 0.59
C ASN A 14 -13.75 -14.25 0.02
N GLU A 15 -13.21 -13.05 -0.14
CA GLU A 15 -11.81 -12.87 -0.49
C GLU A 15 -10.97 -13.27 0.73
N ASN A 16 -10.19 -14.33 0.59
CA ASN A 16 -9.23 -14.70 1.62
C ASN A 16 -8.08 -13.67 1.56
N ILE A 17 -8.10 -12.73 2.50
CA ILE A 17 -7.05 -11.73 2.67
C ILE A 17 -6.02 -12.27 3.67
N TYR A 18 -4.74 -12.21 3.30
CA TYR A 18 -3.62 -12.56 4.15
C TYR A 18 -2.73 -11.36 4.36
N ALA A 19 -2.18 -11.23 5.57
CA ALA A 19 -1.15 -10.25 5.91
C ALA A 19 0.18 -10.98 6.16
N THR A 20 1.20 -10.64 5.39
CA THR A 20 2.57 -11.13 5.57
C THR A 20 3.41 -10.05 6.22
N ALA A 21 3.94 -10.33 7.41
CA ALA A 21 4.82 -9.41 8.12
C ALA A 21 6.25 -9.42 7.54
N PHE A 22 6.90 -8.27 7.53
CA PHE A 22 8.32 -8.11 7.20
C PHE A 22 9.00 -7.13 8.17
N ALA A 23 10.31 -7.24 8.33
CA ALA A 23 11.06 -6.37 9.23
C ALA A 23 11.29 -4.98 8.60
N CYS A 24 11.07 -3.94 9.40
CA CYS A 24 11.40 -2.56 9.07
C CYS A 24 12.79 -2.21 9.64
N ASP A 25 13.58 -1.41 8.92
CA ASP A 25 14.82 -0.84 9.46
C ASP A 25 14.51 0.27 10.46
N HIS A 26 14.52 -0.06 11.76
CA HIS A 26 14.25 0.87 12.85
C HIS A 26 15.13 0.60 14.10
N THR A 27 15.06 1.47 15.11
CA THR A 27 15.89 1.35 16.34
C THR A 27 15.46 0.20 17.25
N VAL A 28 14.17 -0.13 17.24
CA VAL A 28 13.56 -1.26 17.94
C VAL A 28 12.88 -2.18 16.93
N PRO A 29 12.57 -3.45 17.28
CA PRO A 29 11.82 -4.33 16.40
C PRO A 29 10.53 -3.65 15.91
N CYS A 30 10.48 -3.41 14.60
CA CYS A 30 9.35 -2.80 13.92
C CYS A 30 8.98 -3.66 12.72
N LEU A 31 7.69 -3.74 12.41
CA LEU A 31 7.16 -4.56 11.32
C LEU A 31 6.39 -3.70 10.32
N GLY A 32 6.50 -4.09 9.06
CA GLY A 32 5.53 -3.76 8.03
C GLY A 32 4.71 -5.00 7.67
N TYR A 33 3.61 -4.79 6.95
CA TYR A 33 2.70 -5.83 6.50
C TYR A 33 2.38 -5.65 5.03
N VAL A 34 2.37 -6.75 4.28
CA VAL A 34 1.83 -6.81 2.91
C VAL A 34 0.52 -7.58 2.95
N PHE A 35 -0.54 -6.94 2.50
CA PHE A 35 -1.85 -7.53 2.36
C PHE A 35 -2.02 -8.05 0.93
N SER A 36 -2.45 -9.30 0.83
CA SER A 36 -2.68 -9.99 -0.44
C SER A 36 -4.03 -10.67 -0.44
N SER A 37 -4.72 -10.65 -1.58
CA SER A 37 -5.90 -11.48 -1.82
C SER A 37 -5.47 -12.80 -2.44
N VAL A 38 -6.06 -13.90 -1.97
CA VAL A 38 -5.79 -15.24 -2.49
C VAL A 38 -7.03 -15.76 -3.21
N ALA A 39 -6.87 -16.03 -4.51
CA ALA A 39 -7.90 -16.62 -5.34
C ALA A 39 -7.46 -18.00 -5.83
N GLN A 40 -8.40 -18.94 -5.93
CA GLN A 40 -8.17 -20.22 -6.60
C GLN A 40 -8.26 -20.01 -8.11
N LYS A 41 -7.13 -20.13 -8.80
CA LYS A 41 -7.01 -19.95 -10.25
C LYS A 41 -6.84 -21.28 -10.93
N LEU A 42 -7.43 -21.44 -12.12
CA LEU A 42 -7.30 -22.65 -12.90
C LEU A 42 -5.83 -22.91 -13.22
N LYS A 43 -5.35 -24.15 -13.03
CA LYS A 43 -3.98 -24.51 -13.37
C LYS A 43 -3.75 -24.32 -14.88
N PRO A 44 -2.58 -23.84 -15.32
CA PRO A 44 -2.32 -23.53 -16.72
C PRO A 44 -2.59 -24.70 -17.68
N GLU A 45 -2.31 -25.94 -17.27
CA GLU A 45 -2.55 -27.16 -18.05
C GLU A 45 -4.03 -27.45 -18.34
N TYR A 46 -4.96 -26.84 -17.61
CA TYR A 46 -6.41 -26.99 -17.81
C TYR A 46 -7.03 -25.76 -18.50
N SER A 47 -6.25 -24.72 -18.79
CA SER A 47 -6.75 -23.43 -19.30
C SER A 47 -7.46 -23.51 -20.66
N SER A 48 -7.12 -24.50 -21.48
CA SER A 48 -7.72 -24.72 -22.81
C SER A 48 -8.91 -25.67 -22.80
N LEU A 49 -9.23 -26.30 -21.66
CA LEU A 49 -10.31 -27.28 -21.60
C LEU A 49 -11.69 -26.60 -21.53
N PRO A 50 -12.70 -27.14 -22.25
CA PRO A 50 -14.05 -26.63 -22.17
C PRO A 50 -14.66 -26.89 -20.78
N GLY A 51 -15.60 -26.04 -20.37
CA GLY A 51 -16.15 -26.06 -19.01
C GLY A 51 -16.78 -27.40 -18.57
N HIS A 52 -17.27 -28.21 -19.51
CA HIS A 52 -17.83 -29.53 -19.21
C HIS A 52 -16.73 -30.54 -18.80
N GLU A 53 -15.55 -30.48 -19.42
CA GLU A 53 -14.40 -31.31 -19.04
C GLU A 53 -13.83 -30.86 -17.69
N LEU A 54 -13.76 -29.55 -17.44
CA LEU A 54 -13.37 -29.01 -16.13
C LEU A 54 -14.32 -29.46 -15.01
N LYS A 55 -15.62 -29.57 -15.31
CA LYS A 55 -16.61 -30.08 -14.36
C LYS A 55 -16.38 -31.57 -14.06
N ALA A 56 -16.15 -32.38 -15.08
CA ALA A 56 -15.86 -33.80 -14.92
C ALA A 56 -14.58 -34.04 -14.09
N LEU A 57 -13.53 -33.23 -14.31
CA LEU A 57 -12.29 -33.30 -13.52
C LEU A 57 -12.55 -32.95 -12.04
N ARG A 58 -13.35 -31.91 -11.75
CA ARG A 58 -13.73 -31.57 -10.37
C ARG A 58 -14.57 -32.67 -9.72
N GLU A 59 -15.53 -33.25 -10.43
CA GLU A 59 -16.37 -34.35 -9.94
C GLU A 59 -15.56 -35.63 -9.70
N ALA A 60 -14.47 -35.83 -10.45
CA ALA A 60 -13.49 -36.89 -10.22
C ALA A 60 -12.53 -36.61 -9.04
N GLY A 61 -12.69 -35.49 -8.34
CA GLY A 61 -11.85 -35.11 -7.20
C GLY A 61 -10.46 -34.61 -7.59
N ILE A 62 -10.23 -34.29 -8.87
CA ILE A 62 -8.94 -33.78 -9.35
C ILE A 62 -8.84 -32.29 -9.00
N GLU A 63 -7.77 -31.93 -8.29
CA GLU A 63 -7.48 -30.53 -7.98
C GLU A 63 -7.01 -29.79 -9.24
N ILE A 64 -7.93 -29.04 -9.84
CA ILE A 64 -7.68 -28.29 -11.07
C ILE A 64 -7.32 -26.81 -10.85
N THR A 65 -7.31 -26.34 -9.60
CA THR A 65 -6.95 -24.97 -9.25
C THR A 65 -5.68 -24.91 -8.41
N VAL A 66 -5.05 -23.74 -8.39
CA VAL A 66 -3.95 -23.39 -7.49
C VAL A 66 -4.27 -22.06 -6.80
N PRO A 67 -3.86 -21.88 -5.53
CA PRO A 67 -3.91 -20.57 -4.90
C PRO A 67 -2.95 -19.61 -5.62
N GLN A 68 -3.47 -18.45 -6.01
CA GLN A 68 -2.67 -17.33 -6.51
C GLN A 68 -2.85 -16.15 -5.56
N SER A 69 -1.75 -15.71 -4.96
CA SER A 69 -1.69 -14.52 -4.11
C SER A 69 -1.45 -13.28 -4.96
N THR A 70 -2.22 -12.22 -4.74
CA THR A 70 -2.04 -10.91 -5.39
C THR A 70 -1.88 -9.84 -4.32
N PRO A 71 -0.66 -9.30 -4.11
CA PRO A 71 -0.44 -8.18 -3.22
C PRO A 71 -1.22 -6.95 -3.68
N PHE A 72 -1.87 -6.24 -2.75
CA PHE A 72 -2.62 -5.03 -3.08
C PHE A 72 -2.32 -3.82 -2.19
N LEU A 73 -1.81 -4.04 -0.98
CA LEU A 73 -1.48 -2.98 -0.02
C LEU A 73 -0.25 -3.37 0.80
N ALA A 74 0.74 -2.49 0.89
CA ALA A 74 1.79 -2.57 1.91
C ALA A 74 1.59 -1.46 2.94
N PHE A 75 1.75 -1.80 4.22
CA PHE A 75 1.70 -0.87 5.33
C PHE A 75 3.00 -0.99 6.13
N LEU A 76 3.80 0.06 6.15
CA LEU A 76 5.06 0.08 6.90
C LEU A 76 4.81 0.78 8.24
N GLY A 77 5.32 0.19 9.32
CA GLY A 77 5.55 0.92 10.56
C GLY A 77 6.76 1.84 10.45
N ASP A 78 7.22 2.33 11.60
CA ASP A 78 8.41 3.20 11.68
C ASP A 78 9.63 2.54 11.05
N THR A 79 10.30 3.27 10.18
CA THR A 79 11.44 2.80 9.41
C THR A 79 12.23 3.91 8.74
N THR A 80 13.44 3.59 8.25
CA THR A 80 14.13 4.40 7.24
C THR A 80 13.70 4.04 5.82
N ALA A 81 14.09 4.88 4.85
CA ALA A 81 13.86 4.63 3.42
C ALA A 81 14.52 3.33 2.92
N GLU A 82 15.49 2.76 3.66
CA GLU A 82 16.19 1.53 3.28
C GLU A 82 15.26 0.33 3.11
N THR A 83 14.17 0.26 3.89
CA THR A 83 13.18 -0.83 3.77
C THR A 83 12.56 -0.88 2.37
N LEU A 84 12.30 0.27 1.76
CA LEU A 84 11.77 0.36 0.39
C LEU A 84 12.90 0.40 -0.66
N ALA A 85 14.06 0.96 -0.32
CA ALA A 85 15.24 0.99 -1.20
C ALA A 85 15.82 -0.40 -1.46
N ALA A 86 15.55 -1.37 -0.58
CA ALA A 86 15.85 -2.78 -0.79
C ALA A 86 14.99 -3.45 -1.88
N GLU A 87 13.99 -2.74 -2.43
CA GLU A 87 13.15 -3.19 -3.54
C GLU A 87 12.53 -4.58 -3.31
N PRO A 88 11.72 -4.73 -2.25
CA PRO A 88 11.09 -6.00 -1.95
C PRO A 88 10.19 -6.44 -3.11
N ASP A 89 10.00 -7.75 -3.25
CA ASP A 89 9.35 -8.38 -4.41
C ASP A 89 8.01 -7.73 -4.76
N TRP A 90 7.18 -7.47 -3.74
CA TRP A 90 5.89 -6.81 -3.92
C TRP A 90 6.01 -5.39 -4.48
N LEU A 91 7.08 -4.65 -4.19
CA LEU A 91 7.31 -3.32 -4.75
C LEU A 91 7.78 -3.42 -6.20
N ARG A 92 8.66 -4.39 -6.50
CA ARG A 92 9.13 -4.68 -7.87
C ARG A 92 7.99 -5.14 -8.78
N GLU A 93 7.01 -5.82 -8.22
CA GLU A 93 5.76 -6.22 -8.89
C GLU A 93 4.74 -5.07 -8.98
N GLU A 94 5.14 -3.84 -8.66
CA GLU A 94 4.32 -2.62 -8.76
C GLU A 94 3.03 -2.72 -7.92
N ILE A 95 3.17 -3.09 -6.63
CA ILE A 95 2.02 -3.12 -5.70
C ILE A 95 1.20 -1.81 -5.83
N PRO A 96 -0.14 -1.89 -5.83
CA PRO A 96 -0.98 -0.70 -6.04
C PRO A 96 -0.77 0.42 -5.02
N VAL A 97 -0.68 0.08 -3.73
CA VAL A 97 -0.62 1.07 -2.63
C VAL A 97 0.45 0.69 -1.61
N VAL A 98 1.24 1.69 -1.21
CA VAL A 98 2.20 1.61 -0.09
C VAL A 98 1.90 2.74 0.88
N ILE A 99 1.64 2.41 2.14
CA ILE A 99 1.50 3.37 3.24
C ILE A 99 2.82 3.35 4.01
N THR A 100 3.47 4.48 4.14
CA THR A 100 4.80 4.57 4.75
C THR A 100 4.99 5.88 5.51
N GLU A 101 5.86 5.86 6.51
CA GLU A 101 6.19 7.04 7.28
C GLU A 101 7.04 8.05 6.48
N CYS A 102 6.90 9.33 6.81
CA CYS A 102 7.77 10.40 6.32
C CYS A 102 8.02 11.42 7.44
N SER A 103 8.68 10.98 8.51
CA SER A 103 8.85 11.78 9.73
C SER A 103 9.54 13.14 9.52
N PHE A 104 10.48 13.27 8.58
CA PHE A 104 11.29 14.49 8.41
C PHE A 104 11.23 15.07 6.99
N LEU A 105 10.87 16.35 6.87
CA LEU A 105 10.73 17.04 5.58
C LEU A 105 12.00 17.82 5.19
N TYR A 106 12.66 18.46 6.15
CA TYR A 106 13.73 19.42 5.90
C TYR A 106 15.15 18.89 6.20
N PRO A 107 16.19 19.36 5.46
CA PRO A 107 17.58 18.88 5.60
C PRO A 107 18.20 19.06 6.99
N GLU A 108 17.84 20.11 7.73
CA GLU A 108 18.35 20.39 9.07
C GLU A 108 18.04 19.28 10.09
N HIS A 109 17.00 18.48 9.81
CA HIS A 109 16.61 17.36 10.67
C HIS A 109 17.24 16.02 10.25
N ARG A 110 18.09 15.99 9.22
CA ARG A 110 18.69 14.75 8.70
C ARG A 110 19.48 13.98 9.75
N SER A 111 20.27 14.68 10.56
CA SER A 111 21.05 14.07 11.65
C SER A 111 20.15 13.38 12.67
N GLN A 112 19.00 13.98 12.97
CA GLN A 112 18.00 13.39 13.85
C GLN A 112 17.34 12.17 13.20
N ALA A 113 16.94 12.26 11.93
CA ALA A 113 16.34 11.16 11.18
C ALA A 113 17.23 9.90 11.18
N ILE A 114 18.53 10.07 10.90
CA ILE A 114 19.52 8.98 10.94
C ILE A 114 19.63 8.40 12.35
N LYS A 115 19.73 9.27 13.37
CA LYS A 115 19.89 8.84 14.77
C LYS A 115 18.70 8.02 15.26
N THR A 116 17.47 8.42 14.92
CA THR A 116 16.23 7.73 15.35
C THR A 116 15.70 6.72 14.33
N LYS A 117 16.42 6.50 13.23
CA LYS A 117 16.02 5.59 12.14
C LYS A 117 14.58 5.81 11.66
N HIS A 118 14.30 7.04 11.25
CA HIS A 118 13.03 7.41 10.63
C HIS A 118 13.25 7.96 9.23
N THR A 119 12.19 7.97 8.43
CA THR A 119 12.26 8.34 7.02
C THR A 119 12.33 9.85 6.83
N SER A 120 13.25 10.28 5.98
CA SER A 120 13.33 11.66 5.49
C SER A 120 12.78 11.74 4.07
N TRP A 121 12.04 12.81 3.78
CA TRP A 121 11.48 13.08 2.45
C TRP A 121 12.54 12.98 1.34
N SER A 122 13.72 13.57 1.56
CA SER A 122 14.80 13.59 0.56
C SER A 122 15.28 12.19 0.13
N ASP A 123 15.11 11.17 0.97
CA ASP A 123 15.48 9.80 0.65
C ASP A 123 14.28 9.02 0.10
N LEU A 124 13.10 9.25 0.66
CA LEU A 124 11.86 8.63 0.20
C LEU A 124 11.45 9.08 -1.21
N GLU A 125 11.62 10.36 -1.55
CA GLU A 125 11.25 10.94 -2.85
C GLU A 125 11.90 10.17 -4.01
N LYS A 126 13.17 9.78 -3.86
CA LYS A 126 13.92 9.01 -4.87
C LYS A 126 13.25 7.67 -5.17
N ILE A 127 12.71 7.02 -4.14
CA ILE A 127 12.02 5.74 -4.23
C ILE A 127 10.64 5.91 -4.86
N ILE A 128 9.87 6.90 -4.40
CA ILE A 128 8.54 7.22 -4.94
C ILE A 128 8.61 7.45 -6.44
N ARG A 129 9.59 8.25 -6.89
CA ARG A 129 9.79 8.55 -8.31
C ARG A 129 10.21 7.34 -9.14
N LYS A 130 10.88 6.36 -8.52
CA LYS A 130 11.27 5.10 -9.17
C LYS A 130 10.07 4.19 -9.44
N TRP A 131 9.00 4.29 -8.65
CA TRP A 131 7.82 3.41 -8.72
C TRP A 131 6.54 4.19 -9.08
N PRO A 132 6.44 4.77 -10.29
CA PRO A 132 5.35 5.70 -10.65
C PRO A 132 3.97 5.04 -10.74
N LYS A 133 3.89 3.70 -10.81
CA LYS A 133 2.62 2.96 -10.83
C LYS A 133 2.07 2.65 -9.43
N THR A 134 2.90 2.77 -8.39
CA THR A 134 2.53 2.56 -7.00
C THR A 134 2.12 3.90 -6.38
N THR A 135 0.95 3.93 -5.72
CA THR A 135 0.53 5.08 -4.93
C THR A 135 1.14 5.02 -3.55
N PHE A 136 1.86 6.06 -3.14
CA PHE A 136 2.46 6.17 -1.82
C PHE A 136 1.61 7.08 -0.93
N VAL A 137 1.04 6.52 0.13
CA VAL A 137 0.36 7.29 1.16
C VAL A 137 1.36 7.61 2.26
N LEU A 138 1.63 8.90 2.44
CA LEU A 138 2.63 9.39 3.39
C LEU A 138 1.95 9.78 4.69
N MET A 139 2.43 9.24 5.81
CA MET A 139 1.89 9.50 7.15
C MET A 139 3.02 9.66 8.18
N HIS A 140 2.66 9.77 9.46
CA HIS A 140 3.60 9.77 10.58
C HIS A 140 4.65 10.90 10.47
N PHE A 141 4.19 12.09 10.10
CA PHE A 141 5.03 13.29 10.10
C PHE A 141 5.38 13.64 11.55
N SER A 142 6.60 14.15 11.78
CA SER A 142 7.01 14.57 13.12
C SER A 142 6.08 15.66 13.65
N LEU A 143 5.67 15.53 14.91
CA LEU A 143 4.86 16.54 15.64
C LEU A 143 5.46 17.95 15.71
N ARG A 144 6.69 18.14 15.23
CA ARG A 144 7.28 19.47 15.05
C ARG A 144 6.61 20.28 13.94
N TYR A 145 5.94 19.60 13.02
CA TYR A 145 5.20 20.24 11.93
C TYR A 145 3.72 20.27 12.31
N LYS A 146 3.10 21.43 12.17
CA LYS A 146 1.63 21.51 12.09
C LYS A 146 1.17 20.89 10.77
N ASP A 147 -0.02 20.33 10.74
CA ASP A 147 -0.55 19.69 9.52
C ASP A 147 -0.61 20.64 8.32
N LYS A 148 -0.89 21.94 8.55
CA LYS A 148 -0.83 23.00 7.54
C LYS A 148 0.56 23.17 6.93
N GLU A 149 1.62 23.07 7.74
CA GLU A 149 3.00 23.16 7.26
C GLU A 149 3.37 21.96 6.39
N VAL A 150 2.90 20.76 6.77
CA VAL A 150 3.08 19.55 5.95
C VAL A 150 2.38 19.72 4.60
N ARG A 151 1.11 20.15 4.57
CA ARG A 151 0.38 20.41 3.32
C ARG A 151 1.09 21.45 2.45
N GLN A 152 1.51 22.56 3.06
CA GLN A 152 2.18 23.64 2.33
C GLN A 152 3.50 23.19 1.72
N PHE A 153 4.30 22.40 2.46
CA PHE A 153 5.55 21.82 1.97
C PHE A 153 5.35 21.10 0.63
N PHE A 154 4.37 20.20 0.54
CA PHE A 154 4.11 19.43 -0.68
C PHE A 154 3.46 20.28 -1.80
N LYS A 155 2.63 21.26 -1.43
CA LYS A 155 1.96 22.16 -2.37
C LYS A 155 2.92 23.13 -3.06
N GLU A 156 3.96 23.58 -2.37
CA GLU A 156 4.96 24.53 -2.89
C GLU A 156 6.08 23.85 -3.68
N MET A 157 6.12 22.52 -3.73
CA MET A 157 7.13 21.81 -4.52
C MET A 157 7.02 22.17 -6.00
N ILE A 158 8.16 22.46 -6.62
CA ILE A 158 8.23 22.81 -8.04
C ILE A 158 7.80 21.65 -8.94
N ASP A 159 8.13 20.41 -8.53
CA ASP A 159 7.80 19.18 -9.25
C ASP A 159 7.33 18.11 -8.27
N PRO A 160 6.08 18.13 -7.80
CA PRO A 160 5.59 17.12 -6.87
C PRO A 160 5.40 15.76 -7.56
N PRO A 161 5.87 14.64 -6.97
CA PRO A 161 5.53 13.32 -7.47
C PRO A 161 4.00 13.14 -7.55
N LYS A 162 3.49 12.65 -8.68
CA LYS A 162 2.04 12.54 -8.92
C LYS A 162 1.40 11.34 -8.24
N ASN A 163 2.21 10.42 -7.74
CA ASN A 163 1.81 9.15 -7.15
C ASN A 163 1.90 9.17 -5.62
N ILE A 164 1.67 10.34 -5.00
CA ILE A 164 1.62 10.49 -3.54
C ILE A 164 0.25 10.96 -3.07
N VAL A 165 -0.12 10.49 -1.89
CA VAL A 165 -1.25 10.99 -1.10
C VAL A 165 -0.70 11.40 0.26
N ILE A 166 -0.91 12.65 0.66
CA ILE A 166 -0.46 13.15 1.97
C ILE A 166 -1.57 12.89 2.98
N TRP A 167 -1.31 12.03 3.96
CA TRP A 167 -2.28 11.67 5.00
C TRP A 167 -2.00 12.48 6.26
N VAL A 168 -2.62 13.66 6.34
CA VAL A 168 -2.64 14.57 7.49
C VAL A 168 -4.05 15.14 7.68
N ASP A 169 -4.37 15.58 8.89
CA ASP A 169 -5.70 16.10 9.22
C ASP A 169 -5.87 17.56 8.77
N GLY A 170 -7.11 17.99 8.51
CA GLY A 170 -7.48 19.36 8.11
C GLY A 170 -7.66 19.56 6.59
N LEU A 171 -8.57 20.46 6.20
CA LEU A 171 -8.90 20.75 4.81
C LEU A 171 -8.04 21.89 4.24
N ASP A 172 -7.91 21.91 2.91
CA ASP A 172 -7.33 23.06 2.21
C ASP A 172 -8.21 24.30 2.40
N GLY A 173 -7.75 25.28 3.18
CA GLY A 173 -8.40 26.58 3.33
C GLY A 173 -9.18 26.80 4.63
N GLU A 174 -9.13 25.89 5.59
CA GLU A 174 -9.52 26.21 6.96
C GLU A 174 -8.30 26.84 7.66
N ASP A 175 -8.38 28.16 7.84
CA ASP A 175 -7.58 28.82 8.85
C ASP A 175 -8.14 28.35 10.20
N ASP A 176 -7.50 27.33 10.78
CA ASP A 176 -7.57 27.13 12.21
C ASP A 176 -6.93 28.37 12.84
N ASP A 177 -7.77 29.40 13.05
CA ASP A 177 -7.58 30.44 14.04
C ASP A 177 -7.53 29.70 15.39
N ASP A 178 -6.34 29.18 15.71
CA ASP A 178 -6.03 28.61 17.02
C ASP A 178 -6.31 29.72 18.05
N CYS A 179 -7.44 29.58 18.76
CA CYS A 179 -7.63 30.23 20.05
C CYS A 179 -6.51 29.73 20.98
N ASP A 180 -5.81 30.70 21.59
CA ASP A 180 -4.71 30.57 22.56
C ASP A 180 -4.83 29.41 23.58
#